data_AF-A0A5N6R569-F1
#
_entry.id   AF-A0A5N6R569-F1
#
_cell.length_a   1.000
_cell.length_b   1.000
_cell.length_c   1.000
_cell.angle_alpha   90.00
_cell.angle_beta   90.00
_cell.angle_gamma   90.00
#
_symmetry.space_group_name_H-M   'P 1'
#
loop_
_entity.id
_entity.type
_entity.pdbx_description
1 polymer ?
#
loop_
_entity_poly.entity_id
_entity_poly.type
_entity_poly.pdbx_seq_one_letter_code
_entity_poly.pdbx_strand_id
1 'polypeptide(L)'
;MFGNPSIIVTKAETCRRVLMDDERFKQGWPKSTCELLGRKSFLGVSEDERKRLRRVTAAPINGHKALSMYQEYITDIVVNSLDEWAKAERAVEFLTEVRRITFKIIIYIFLGREIDPMMKTLEEEYVNLNQGLRSMAIDLPGFAFHKSLKARLKLIKILQAVVDERRARKRNDWESDDEKKDMMELLMEVEYENGEKLEDEEIIDVILMYLNAGHESSAHATMWATLFLHQHPECLHKAKMYPGCYFDENAFFRKNKRRLSDEDHLQRKD
;
A
#
# COMPACT_ATOMS: atom_id res chain seq x y z
N MET A 1 18.98 17.62 -12.61
CA MET A 1 17.62 17.54 -12.01
C MET A 1 17.75 17.50 -10.50
N PHE A 2 16.81 18.09 -9.75
CA PHE A 2 16.86 18.13 -8.26
C PHE A 2 18.18 18.67 -7.69
N GLY A 3 18.72 19.76 -8.27
CA GLY A 3 19.97 20.38 -7.81
C GLY A 3 21.27 19.63 -8.16
N ASN A 4 21.21 18.52 -8.91
CA ASN A 4 22.38 17.74 -9.30
C ASN A 4 22.54 17.70 -10.83
N PRO A 5 23.77 17.62 -11.37
CA PRO A 5 24.00 17.22 -12.77
C PRO A 5 23.35 15.87 -13.03
N SER A 6 22.65 15.73 -14.17
CA SER A 6 21.88 14.52 -14.46
C SER A 6 21.97 14.16 -15.92
N ILE A 7 22.06 12.86 -16.20
CA ILE A 7 22.01 12.29 -17.55
C ILE A 7 20.72 11.49 -17.66
N ILE A 8 19.93 11.79 -18.69
CA ILE A 8 18.69 11.04 -18.99
C ILE A 8 19.02 9.97 -20.01
N VAL A 9 18.66 8.72 -19.70
CA VAL A 9 18.90 7.55 -20.56
C VAL A 9 17.56 6.95 -20.95
N THR A 10 17.36 6.74 -22.25
CA THR A 10 16.12 6.15 -22.80
C THR A 10 16.36 4.96 -23.74
N LYS A 11 17.61 4.69 -24.13
CA LYS A 11 17.95 3.53 -24.96
C LYS A 11 17.95 2.25 -24.12
N ALA A 12 17.23 1.22 -24.57
CA ALA A 12 17.03 -0.02 -23.82
C ALA A 12 18.34 -0.69 -23.36
N GLU A 13 19.36 -0.73 -24.22
CA GLU A 13 20.67 -1.29 -23.87
C GLU A 13 21.34 -0.54 -22.72
N THR A 14 21.30 0.79 -22.77
CA THR A 14 21.88 1.64 -21.72
C THR A 14 21.07 1.56 -20.43
N CYS A 15 19.72 1.53 -20.52
CA CYS A 15 18.87 1.29 -19.35
C CYS A 15 19.19 -0.06 -18.70
N ARG A 16 19.37 -1.13 -19.49
CA ARG A 16 19.77 -2.45 -18.98
C ARG A 16 21.10 -2.36 -18.23
N ARG A 17 22.09 -1.67 -18.79
CA ARG A 17 23.39 -1.48 -18.12
C ARG A 17 23.23 -0.76 -16.78
N VAL A 18 22.45 0.32 -16.73
CA VAL A 18 22.22 1.08 -15.49
C VAL A 18 21.48 0.25 -14.43
N LEU A 19 20.53 -0.59 -14.84
CA LEU A 19 19.70 -1.38 -13.92
C LEU A 19 20.35 -2.69 -13.43
N MET A 20 21.44 -3.14 -14.06
CA MET A 20 22.07 -4.44 -13.77
C MET A 20 23.51 -4.31 -13.22
N ASP A 21 24.08 -3.11 -13.21
CA ASP A 21 25.43 -2.82 -12.69
C ASP A 21 25.32 -2.05 -11.37
N ASP A 22 24.96 -2.77 -10.31
CA ASP A 22 24.77 -2.22 -8.96
C ASP A 22 26.10 -1.77 -8.34
N GLU A 23 27.26 -2.10 -8.91
CA GLU A 23 28.56 -1.60 -8.45
C GLU A 23 28.78 -0.15 -8.86
N ARG A 24 28.48 0.18 -10.12
CA ARG A 24 28.68 1.53 -10.67
C ARG A 24 27.47 2.44 -10.51
N PHE A 25 26.27 1.87 -10.43
CA PHE A 25 25.03 2.63 -10.30
C PHE A 25 24.34 2.29 -8.98
N LYS A 26 24.10 3.32 -8.17
CA LYS A 26 23.36 3.23 -6.90
C LYS A 26 22.04 3.97 -7.02
N GLN A 27 21.07 3.63 -6.18
CA GLN A 27 19.81 4.36 -6.13
C GLN A 27 20.07 5.81 -5.68
N GLY A 28 19.58 6.76 -6.49
CA GLY A 28 19.74 8.19 -6.26
C GLY A 28 18.39 8.89 -6.20
N TRP A 29 17.59 8.60 -5.16
CA TRP A 29 16.30 9.26 -4.97
C TRP A 29 16.47 10.74 -4.61
N PRO A 30 15.55 11.63 -5.02
CA PRO A 30 15.56 13.02 -4.58
C PRO A 30 15.57 13.12 -3.05
N LYS A 31 16.29 14.11 -2.50
CA LYS A 31 16.33 14.38 -1.05
C LYS A 31 14.92 14.44 -0.44
N SER A 32 13.99 15.07 -1.16
CA SER A 32 12.59 15.18 -0.73
C SER A 32 11.91 13.81 -0.59
N THR A 33 12.14 12.89 -1.52
CA THR A 33 11.63 11.52 -1.43
C THR A 33 12.20 10.79 -0.22
N CYS A 34 13.52 10.83 -0.01
CA CYS A 34 14.17 10.15 1.12
C CYS A 34 13.71 10.70 2.48
N GLU A 35 13.55 12.02 2.61
CA GLU A 35 13.10 12.62 3.87
C GLU A 35 11.62 12.38 4.15
N LEU A 36 10.78 12.35 3.11
CA LEU A 36 9.33 12.16 3.27
C LEU A 36 8.92 10.70 3.43
N LEU A 37 9.57 9.77 2.72
CA LEU A 37 9.31 8.33 2.85
C LEU A 37 10.14 7.66 3.95
N GLY A 38 11.11 8.38 4.51
CA GLY A 38 11.89 7.92 5.63
C GLY A 38 13.26 7.40 5.25
N ARG A 39 14.28 7.81 6.02
CA ARG A 39 15.68 7.45 5.77
C ARG A 39 15.99 6.03 6.21
N LYS A 40 15.19 5.46 7.12
CA LYS A 40 15.30 4.06 7.56
C LYS A 40 14.48 3.10 6.68
N SER A 41 13.78 3.61 5.65
CA SER A 41 13.12 2.79 4.62
C SER A 41 14.13 2.25 3.58
N PHE A 42 13.65 1.41 2.65
CA PHE A 42 14.43 0.88 1.52
C PHE A 42 15.18 1.95 0.71
N LEU A 43 14.76 3.21 0.77
CA LEU A 43 15.30 4.30 -0.04
C LEU A 43 16.55 4.96 0.57
N GLY A 44 16.76 4.81 1.88
CA GLY A 44 17.84 5.48 2.61
C GLY A 44 18.84 4.54 3.29
N VAL A 45 18.51 3.24 3.40
CA VAL A 45 19.38 2.24 4.04
C VAL A 45 20.43 1.66 3.09
N SER A 46 21.44 1.00 3.67
CA SER A 46 22.50 0.30 2.96
C SER A 46 21.95 -0.85 2.10
N GLU A 47 22.76 -1.34 1.15
CA GLU A 47 22.36 -2.48 0.30
C GLU A 47 22.03 -3.75 1.11
N ASP A 48 22.82 -4.03 2.15
CA ASP A 48 22.65 -5.24 2.97
C ASP A 48 21.37 -5.16 3.81
N GLU A 49 21.11 -4.00 4.41
CA GLU A 49 19.88 -3.74 5.15
C GLU A 49 18.66 -3.83 4.22
N ARG A 50 18.76 -3.25 3.02
CA ARG A 50 17.70 -3.32 2.02
C ARG A 50 17.39 -4.76 1.60
N LYS A 51 18.42 -5.59 1.36
CA LYS A 51 18.27 -7.01 1.03
C LYS A 51 17.59 -7.75 2.17
N ARG A 52 17.95 -7.45 3.42
CA ARG A 52 17.34 -8.07 4.59
C ARG A 52 15.87 -7.70 4.75
N LEU A 53 15.54 -6.41 4.71
CA LEU A 53 14.16 -5.95 4.74
C LEU A 53 13.34 -6.61 3.63
N ARG A 54 13.90 -6.75 2.41
CA ARG A 54 13.23 -7.44 1.30
C ARG A 54 12.96 -8.91 1.62
N ARG A 55 13.90 -9.62 2.25
CA ARG A 55 13.69 -11.04 2.63
C ARG A 55 12.53 -11.19 3.61
N VAL A 56 12.44 -10.31 4.59
CA VAL A 56 11.34 -10.32 5.58
C VAL A 56 10.01 -9.99 4.92
N THR A 57 9.97 -8.95 4.09
CA THR A 57 8.70 -8.42 3.58
C THR A 57 8.20 -9.14 2.32
N ALA A 58 9.04 -9.91 1.63
CA ALA A 58 8.66 -10.54 0.37
C ALA A 58 7.56 -11.60 0.51
N ALA A 59 7.69 -12.51 1.48
CA ALA A 59 6.71 -13.59 1.67
C ALA A 59 5.34 -13.09 2.15
N PRO A 60 5.24 -12.12 3.07
CA PRO A 60 3.94 -11.58 3.46
C PRO A 60 3.29 -10.71 2.38
N ILE A 61 4.04 -10.15 1.42
CA ILE A 61 3.43 -9.38 0.32
C ILE A 61 3.07 -10.29 -0.87
N ASN A 62 3.99 -11.17 -1.29
CA ASN A 62 3.92 -11.90 -2.56
C ASN A 62 3.90 -13.42 -2.37
N GLY A 63 3.91 -13.92 -1.14
CA GLY A 63 3.84 -15.35 -0.87
C GLY A 63 2.45 -15.91 -1.15
N HIS A 64 2.38 -17.18 -1.55
CA HIS A 64 1.12 -17.82 -1.93
C HIS A 64 0.04 -17.72 -0.85
N LYS A 65 0.38 -17.99 0.43
CA LYS A 65 -0.57 -17.88 1.55
C LYS A 65 -1.14 -16.46 1.68
N ALA A 66 -0.28 -15.44 1.61
CA ALA A 66 -0.68 -14.05 1.70
C ALA A 66 -1.60 -13.63 0.55
N LEU A 67 -1.20 -13.96 -0.69
CA LEU A 67 -1.99 -13.66 -1.88
C LEU A 67 -3.37 -14.33 -1.86
N SER A 68 -3.49 -15.57 -1.37
CA SER A 68 -4.78 -16.24 -1.21
C SER A 68 -5.70 -15.51 -0.21
N MET A 69 -5.16 -15.02 0.91
CA MET A 69 -5.94 -14.24 1.89
C MET A 69 -6.34 -12.87 1.33
N TYR A 70 -5.43 -12.18 0.65
CA TYR A 70 -5.69 -10.87 0.08
C TYR A 70 -6.69 -10.95 -1.07
N GLN A 71 -6.66 -12.03 -1.86
CA GLN A 71 -7.59 -12.22 -2.97
C GLN A 71 -9.05 -12.16 -2.51
N GLU A 72 -9.41 -12.80 -1.38
CA GLU A 72 -10.77 -12.74 -0.87
C GLU A 72 -11.17 -11.31 -0.49
N TYR A 73 -10.31 -10.61 0.27
CA TYR A 73 -10.58 -9.24 0.67
C TYR A 73 -10.65 -8.26 -0.52
N ILE A 74 -9.71 -8.38 -1.47
CA ILE A 74 -9.65 -7.57 -2.69
C ILE A 74 -10.91 -7.82 -3.54
N THR A 75 -11.35 -9.07 -3.65
CA THR A 75 -12.58 -9.39 -4.40
C THR A 75 -13.79 -8.75 -3.74
N ASP A 76 -13.94 -8.92 -2.42
CA ASP A 76 -15.06 -8.37 -1.65
C ASP A 76 -15.15 -6.84 -1.83
N ILE A 77 -14.04 -6.12 -1.64
CA ILE A 77 -14.05 -4.65 -1.74
C ILE A 77 -14.28 -4.14 -3.17
N VAL A 78 -13.69 -4.80 -4.18
CA VAL A 78 -13.84 -4.39 -5.59
C VAL A 78 -15.28 -4.62 -6.05
N VAL A 79 -15.86 -5.77 -5.77
CA VAL A 79 -17.22 -6.09 -6.22
C VAL A 79 -18.25 -5.17 -5.55
N ASN A 80 -18.14 -4.98 -4.23
CA ASN A 80 -19.04 -4.07 -3.52
C ASN A 80 -18.94 -2.63 -4.07
N SER A 81 -17.72 -2.16 -4.34
CA SER A 81 -17.52 -0.82 -4.91
C SER A 81 -18.10 -0.71 -6.33
N LEU A 82 -17.92 -1.73 -7.18
CA LEU A 82 -18.49 -1.75 -8.52
C LEU A 82 -20.02 -1.76 -8.50
N ASP A 83 -20.62 -2.53 -7.59
CA ASP A 83 -22.09 -2.57 -7.40
C ASP A 83 -22.64 -1.22 -6.91
N GLU A 84 -21.95 -0.57 -5.97
CA GLU A 84 -22.28 0.80 -5.53
C GLU A 84 -22.19 1.81 -6.67
N TRP A 85 -21.13 1.76 -7.48
CA TRP A 85 -20.96 2.67 -8.62
C TRP A 85 -21.99 2.42 -9.72
N ALA A 86 -22.37 1.16 -9.97
CA ALA A 86 -23.38 0.80 -10.95
C ALA A 86 -24.79 1.29 -10.54
N LYS A 87 -25.07 1.32 -9.24
CA LYS A 87 -26.33 1.85 -8.67
C LYS A 87 -26.32 3.37 -8.54
N ALA A 88 -25.16 4.01 -8.66
CA ALA A 88 -25.07 5.45 -8.54
C ALA A 88 -25.74 6.14 -9.74
N GLU A 89 -26.71 7.00 -9.48
CA GLU A 89 -27.37 7.82 -10.50
C GLU A 89 -26.51 9.03 -10.94
N ARG A 90 -25.18 8.95 -10.79
CA ARG A 90 -24.24 10.03 -11.09
C ARG A 90 -23.00 9.52 -11.80
N ALA A 91 -22.34 10.41 -12.52
CA ALA A 91 -21.00 10.14 -13.04
C ALA A 91 -20.03 9.83 -11.88
N VAL A 92 -19.15 8.86 -12.12
CA VAL A 92 -18.09 8.46 -11.20
C VAL A 92 -16.75 8.94 -11.76
N GLU A 93 -15.97 9.66 -10.95
CA GLU A 93 -14.59 9.97 -11.28
C GLU A 93 -13.74 8.73 -11.00
N PHE A 94 -13.50 7.95 -12.04
CA PHE A 94 -12.99 6.59 -11.92
C PHE A 94 -11.64 6.50 -11.19
N LEU A 95 -10.72 7.44 -11.43
CA LEU A 95 -9.40 7.36 -10.79
C LEU A 95 -9.49 7.65 -9.30
N THR A 96 -10.31 8.61 -8.86
CA THR A 96 -10.54 8.86 -7.42
C THR A 96 -11.12 7.63 -6.72
N GLU A 97 -12.12 6.98 -7.30
CA GLU A 97 -12.72 5.81 -6.64
C GLU A 97 -11.79 4.59 -6.64
N VAL A 98 -11.04 4.35 -7.72
CA VAL A 98 -10.03 3.28 -7.75
C VAL A 98 -8.90 3.57 -6.75
N ARG A 99 -8.46 4.82 -6.59
CA ARG A 99 -7.50 5.21 -5.55
C ARG A 99 -7.98 4.80 -4.17
N ARG A 100 -9.22 5.16 -3.81
CA ARG A 100 -9.83 4.76 -2.52
C ARG A 100 -9.81 3.25 -2.31
N ILE A 101 -10.15 2.46 -3.33
CA ILE A 101 -10.08 0.99 -3.23
C ILE A 101 -8.65 0.54 -2.97
N THR A 102 -7.69 0.99 -3.77
CA THR A 102 -6.28 0.58 -3.63
C THR A 102 -5.67 1.04 -2.31
N PHE A 103 -6.09 2.20 -1.78
CA PHE A 103 -5.70 2.67 -0.45
C PHE A 103 -6.22 1.75 0.66
N LYS A 104 -7.51 1.39 0.63
CA LYS A 104 -8.10 0.45 1.59
C LYS A 104 -7.41 -0.92 1.55
N ILE A 105 -7.11 -1.43 0.35
CA ILE A 105 -6.39 -2.70 0.17
C ILE A 105 -5.01 -2.64 0.80
N ILE A 106 -4.20 -1.61 0.48
CA ILE A 106 -2.83 -1.54 0.99
C ILE A 106 -2.80 -1.30 2.50
N ILE A 107 -3.74 -0.52 3.05
CA ILE A 107 -3.88 -0.37 4.50
C ILE A 107 -4.25 -1.70 5.16
N TYR A 108 -5.21 -2.45 4.60
CA TYR A 108 -5.58 -3.77 5.12
C TYR A 108 -4.40 -4.75 5.14
N ILE A 109 -3.61 -4.80 4.06
CA ILE A 109 -2.43 -5.67 3.98
C ILE A 109 -1.40 -5.32 5.06
N PHE A 110 -1.17 -4.03 5.28
CA PHE A 110 -0.07 -3.57 6.14
C PHE A 110 -0.46 -3.42 7.61
N LEU A 111 -1.72 -3.13 7.89
CA LEU A 111 -2.20 -2.72 9.21
C LEU A 111 -3.52 -3.40 9.62
N GLY A 112 -4.02 -4.36 8.84
CA GLY A 112 -5.24 -5.11 9.18
C GLY A 112 -6.52 -4.26 9.14
N ARG A 113 -7.58 -4.75 9.79
CA ARG A 113 -8.93 -4.12 9.77
C ARG A 113 -9.15 -3.07 10.86
N GLU A 114 -8.23 -2.95 11.81
CA GLU A 114 -8.44 -2.17 13.05
C GLU A 114 -8.36 -0.66 12.85
N ILE A 115 -8.02 -0.20 11.65
CA ILE A 115 -7.72 1.21 11.35
C ILE A 115 -8.85 1.93 10.60
N ASP A 116 -9.99 1.27 10.40
CA ASP A 116 -11.12 1.84 9.66
C ASP A 116 -11.55 3.25 10.14
N PRO A 117 -11.60 3.56 11.46
CA PRO A 117 -11.95 4.91 11.93
C PRO A 117 -10.95 6.00 11.51
N MET A 118 -9.68 5.65 11.29
CA MET A 118 -8.62 6.58 10.90
C MET A 118 -8.34 6.56 9.39
N MET A 119 -9.01 5.70 8.62
CA MET A 119 -8.74 5.47 7.19
C MET A 119 -8.80 6.77 6.38
N LYS A 120 -9.83 7.59 6.60
CA LYS A 120 -9.98 8.88 5.90
C LYS A 120 -8.83 9.85 6.21
N THR A 121 -8.47 9.98 7.48
CA THR A 121 -7.37 10.85 7.90
C THR A 121 -6.03 10.38 7.32
N LEU A 122 -5.79 9.06 7.31
CA LEU A 122 -4.61 8.47 6.70
C LEU A 122 -4.56 8.79 5.20
N GLU A 123 -5.66 8.58 4.47
CA GLU A 123 -5.74 8.87 3.04
C GLU A 123 -5.41 10.34 2.74
N GLU A 124 -6.02 11.28 3.47
CA GLU A 124 -5.81 12.72 3.30
C GLU A 124 -4.34 13.11 3.56
N GLU A 125 -3.72 12.58 4.62
CA GLU A 125 -2.33 12.88 4.94
C GLU A 125 -1.36 12.21 3.94
N TYR A 126 -1.67 11.03 3.39
CA TYR A 126 -0.89 10.43 2.31
C TYR A 126 -0.95 11.26 1.03
N VAL A 127 -2.10 11.81 0.67
CA VAL A 127 -2.22 12.74 -0.47
C VAL A 127 -1.35 13.98 -0.24
N ASN A 128 -1.38 14.55 0.97
CA ASN A 128 -0.54 15.70 1.31
C ASN A 128 0.96 15.35 1.34
N LEU A 129 1.34 14.14 1.76
CA LEU A 129 2.71 13.64 1.71
C LEU A 129 3.20 13.54 0.25
N ASN A 130 2.37 12.96 -0.63
CA ASN A 130 2.70 12.70 -2.02
C ASN A 130 3.00 13.95 -2.84
N GLN A 131 2.37 15.08 -2.51
CA GLN A 131 2.65 16.38 -3.13
C GLN A 131 4.13 16.80 -3.00
N GLY A 132 4.81 16.38 -1.95
CA GLY A 132 6.20 16.76 -1.67
C GLY A 132 7.24 15.78 -2.21
N LEU A 133 6.87 14.53 -2.53
CA LEU A 133 7.82 13.47 -2.86
C LEU A 133 8.73 13.79 -4.04
N ARG A 134 8.19 14.48 -5.06
CA ARG A 134 8.92 14.87 -6.28
C ARG A 134 9.19 16.38 -6.34
N SER A 135 9.13 17.06 -5.20
CA SER A 135 9.41 18.50 -5.11
C SER A 135 10.89 18.78 -4.80
N MET A 136 11.31 20.05 -4.89
CA MET A 136 12.57 20.49 -4.29
C MET A 136 12.44 20.47 -2.76
N ALA A 137 13.47 19.99 -2.07
CA ALA A 137 13.50 19.88 -0.60
C ALA A 137 13.71 21.25 0.09
N ILE A 138 12.76 22.16 -0.11
CA ILE A 138 12.76 23.53 0.44
C ILE A 138 11.74 23.57 1.57
N ASP A 139 12.22 23.64 2.81
CA ASP A 139 11.38 23.68 4.01
C ASP A 139 11.02 25.13 4.38
N LEU A 140 10.21 25.77 3.54
CA LEU A 140 9.67 27.11 3.79
C LEU A 140 8.14 27.12 3.59
N PRO A 141 7.39 27.92 4.37
CA PRO A 141 5.95 28.07 4.16
C PRO A 141 5.60 28.40 2.71
N GLY A 142 4.58 27.72 2.17
CA GLY A 142 4.14 27.85 0.77
C GLY A 142 4.76 26.82 -0.19
N PHE A 143 5.84 26.14 0.20
CA PHE A 143 6.40 25.05 -0.61
C PHE A 143 5.73 23.71 -0.31
N ALA A 144 5.60 22.86 -1.35
CA ALA A 144 5.01 21.53 -1.22
C ALA A 144 5.75 20.68 -0.18
N PHE A 145 7.08 20.73 -0.19
CA PHE A 145 7.92 19.97 0.75
C PHE A 145 7.62 20.29 2.22
N HIS A 146 7.51 21.58 2.58
CA HIS A 146 7.14 22.02 3.93
C HIS A 146 5.78 21.48 4.38
N LYS A 147 4.78 21.51 3.50
CA LYS A 147 3.45 20.96 3.79
C LYS A 147 3.51 19.43 3.97
N SER A 148 4.25 18.74 3.12
CA SER A 148 4.40 17.29 3.19
C SER A 148 5.18 16.83 4.42
N LEU A 149 6.14 17.62 4.93
CA LEU A 149 6.80 17.34 6.22
C LEU A 149 5.79 17.33 7.37
N LYS A 150 4.84 18.27 7.39
CA LYS A 150 3.76 18.29 8.39
C LYS A 150 2.85 17.07 8.27
N ALA A 151 2.52 16.67 7.04
CA ALA A 151 1.74 15.46 6.78
C ALA A 151 2.47 14.19 7.26
N ARG A 152 3.78 14.07 6.96
CA ARG A 152 4.64 13.00 7.48
C ARG A 152 4.59 12.92 9.00
N LEU A 153 4.72 14.04 9.71
CA LEU A 153 4.68 14.05 11.18
C LEU A 153 3.34 13.53 11.73
N LYS A 154 2.22 13.82 11.05
CA LYS A 154 0.90 13.28 11.45
C LYS A 154 0.81 11.79 11.17
N LEU A 155 1.27 11.33 10.00
CA LEU A 155 1.31 9.90 9.65
C LEU A 155 2.16 9.12 10.65
N ILE A 156 3.34 9.62 11.02
CA ILE A 156 4.21 9.00 12.04
C ILE A 156 3.46 8.88 13.37
N LYS A 157 2.76 9.93 13.82
CA LYS A 157 2.00 9.87 15.08
C LYS A 157 0.89 8.82 15.05
N ILE A 158 0.17 8.72 13.93
CA ILE A 158 -0.88 7.71 13.77
C ILE A 158 -0.27 6.31 13.79
N LEU A 159 0.78 6.07 13.01
CA LEU A 159 1.43 4.75 12.94
C LEU A 159 2.10 4.38 14.26
N GLN A 160 2.70 5.33 14.97
CA GLN A 160 3.26 5.09 16.30
C GLN A 160 2.19 4.65 17.29
N ALA A 161 1.03 5.30 17.31
CA ALA A 161 -0.07 4.89 18.19
C ALA A 161 -0.51 3.44 17.92
N VAL A 162 -0.54 3.02 16.65
CA VAL A 162 -0.84 1.63 16.26
C VAL A 162 0.24 0.66 16.76
N VAL A 163 1.53 1.02 16.61
CA VAL A 163 2.65 0.22 17.10
C VAL A 163 2.57 0.08 18.63
N ASP A 164 2.35 1.17 19.35
CA ASP A 164 2.26 1.20 20.81
C ASP A 164 1.11 0.33 21.32
N GLU A 165 -0.07 0.43 20.69
CA GLU A 165 -1.25 -0.36 21.01
C GLU A 165 -0.99 -1.86 20.83
N ARG A 166 -0.34 -2.26 19.72
CA ARG A 166 -0.01 -3.66 19.43
C ARG A 166 1.05 -4.22 20.38
N ARG A 167 2.08 -3.42 20.71
CA ARG A 167 3.07 -3.78 21.73
C ARG A 167 2.41 -3.96 23.09
N ALA A 168 1.41 -3.14 23.44
CA ALA A 168 0.65 -3.29 24.67
C ALA A 168 -0.20 -4.57 24.68
N ARG A 169 -0.90 -4.89 23.58
CA ARG A 169 -1.71 -6.11 23.46
C ARG A 169 -0.90 -7.40 23.56
N LYS A 170 0.25 -7.50 22.86
CA LYS A 170 1.16 -8.65 22.96
C LYS A 170 1.73 -8.90 24.37
N ARG A 171 1.78 -7.87 25.22
CA ARG A 171 2.20 -8.04 26.62
C ARG A 171 1.11 -8.66 27.50
N ASN A 172 -0.15 -8.57 27.07
CA ASN A 172 -1.32 -8.96 27.85
C ASN A 172 -1.97 -10.28 27.38
N ASP A 173 -1.77 -10.69 26.13
CA ASP A 173 -2.25 -11.96 25.56
C ASP A 173 -1.07 -12.84 25.09
N TRP A 174 -0.98 -14.07 25.60
CA TRP A 174 0.08 -15.04 25.22
C TRP A 174 -0.26 -15.75 23.89
N GLU A 175 -1.53 -15.81 23.47
CA GLU A 175 -1.96 -16.56 22.28
C GLU A 175 -2.40 -15.61 21.15
N SER A 176 -1.44 -15.04 20.40
CA SER A 176 -1.75 -14.55 19.06
C SER A 176 -1.72 -15.71 18.08
N ASP A 177 -2.87 -16.04 17.50
CA ASP A 177 -2.98 -17.01 16.40
C ASP A 177 -2.10 -16.53 15.22
N ASP A 178 -1.00 -17.23 14.95
CA ASP A 178 0.01 -16.89 13.94
C ASP A 178 -0.57 -16.72 12.53
N GLU A 179 -1.79 -17.20 12.29
CA GLU A 179 -2.42 -17.20 10.97
C GLU A 179 -2.97 -15.84 10.51
N LYS A 180 -3.01 -14.81 11.36
CA LYS A 180 -3.64 -13.51 11.04
C LYS A 180 -2.72 -12.28 11.11
N LYS A 181 -1.40 -12.47 11.24
CA LYS A 181 -0.47 -11.35 11.39
C LYS A 181 -0.42 -10.49 10.13
N ASP A 182 -0.57 -9.18 10.31
CA ASP A 182 -0.34 -8.22 9.23
C ASP A 182 1.15 -7.83 9.10
N MET A 183 1.49 -7.04 8.08
CA MET A 183 2.90 -6.67 7.85
C MET A 183 3.53 -5.95 9.05
N MET A 184 2.81 -5.05 9.71
CA MET A 184 3.37 -4.32 10.85
C MET A 184 3.71 -5.27 11.99
N GLU A 185 2.84 -6.25 12.30
CA GLU A 185 3.15 -7.26 13.33
C GLU A 185 4.34 -8.14 12.95
N LEU A 186 4.48 -8.48 11.67
CA LEU A 186 5.62 -9.24 11.17
C LEU A 186 6.92 -8.44 11.25
N LEU A 187 6.90 -7.14 10.94
CA LEU A 187 8.05 -6.25 11.10
C LEU A 187 8.46 -6.11 12.58
N MET A 188 7.50 -6.10 13.51
CA MET A 188 7.78 -6.07 14.95
C MET A 188 8.45 -7.34 15.49
N GLU A 189 8.38 -8.44 14.75
CA GLU A 189 8.99 -9.73 15.08
C GLU A 189 10.36 -9.94 14.44
N VAL A 190 10.79 -9.03 13.57
CA VAL A 190 12.11 -9.10 12.94
C VAL A 190 13.19 -8.89 13.98
N GLU A 191 14.13 -9.83 14.02
CA GLU A 191 15.33 -9.77 14.84
C GLU A 191 16.59 -9.66 13.96
N TYR A 192 17.51 -8.78 14.37
CA TYR A 192 18.89 -8.68 13.90
C TYR A 192 19.67 -9.93 14.33
N GLU A 193 20.82 -10.19 13.70
CA GLU A 193 21.69 -11.33 14.05
C GLU A 193 22.21 -11.28 15.49
N ASN A 194 22.30 -10.08 16.07
CA ASN A 194 22.67 -9.85 17.48
C ASN A 194 21.47 -10.00 18.44
N GLY A 195 20.27 -10.33 17.94
CA GLY A 195 19.04 -10.47 18.72
C GLY A 195 18.27 -9.16 18.97
N GLU A 196 18.75 -8.02 18.47
CA GLU A 196 18.00 -6.75 18.55
C GLU A 196 16.78 -6.79 17.63
N LYS A 197 15.74 -5.99 17.93
CA LYS A 197 14.55 -5.87 17.07
C LYS A 197 14.58 -4.58 16.27
N LEU A 198 13.80 -4.51 15.21
CA LEU A 198 13.57 -3.24 14.51
C LEU A 198 13.01 -2.19 15.48
N GLU A 199 13.58 -1.00 15.42
CA GLU A 199 13.06 0.17 16.13
C GLU A 199 11.73 0.60 15.52
N ASP A 200 10.88 1.24 16.31
CA ASP A 200 9.57 1.72 15.83
C ASP A 200 9.71 2.68 14.63
N GLU A 201 10.75 3.51 14.60
CA GLU A 201 11.04 4.39 13.46
C GLU A 201 11.33 3.59 12.18
N GLU A 202 12.05 2.47 12.27
CA GLU A 202 12.35 1.60 11.12
C GLU A 202 11.07 0.96 10.58
N ILE A 203 10.23 0.45 11.48
CA ILE A 203 8.94 -0.16 11.15
C ILE A 203 8.03 0.86 10.46
N ILE A 204 7.90 2.06 11.05
CA ILE A 204 7.07 3.15 10.52
C ILE A 204 7.57 3.61 9.15
N ASP A 205 8.88 3.79 8.98
CA ASP A 205 9.47 4.21 7.69
C ASP A 205 9.24 3.16 6.59
N VAL A 206 9.39 1.88 6.90
CA VAL A 206 9.14 0.78 5.96
C VAL A 206 7.67 0.74 5.55
N ILE A 207 6.75 0.84 6.51
CA ILE A 207 5.30 0.84 6.25
C ILE A 207 4.91 2.04 5.40
N LEU A 208 5.39 3.24 5.75
CA LEU A 208 5.06 4.46 5.05
C LEU A 208 5.54 4.43 3.59
N MET A 209 6.71 3.86 3.33
CA MET A 209 7.20 3.62 1.97
C MET A 209 6.28 2.68 1.19
N TYR A 210 5.88 1.55 1.78
CA TYR A 210 5.07 0.54 1.09
C TYR A 210 3.64 0.98 0.82
N LEU A 211 3.00 1.65 1.78
CA LEU A 211 1.67 2.23 1.59
C LEU A 211 1.66 3.17 0.38
N ASN A 212 2.71 3.99 0.23
CA ASN A 212 2.87 4.82 -0.96
C ASN A 212 3.07 4.00 -2.26
N ALA A 213 3.91 2.96 -2.22
CA ALA A 213 4.23 2.17 -3.41
C ALA A 213 3.02 1.39 -3.96
N GLY A 214 2.19 0.81 -3.09
CA GLY A 214 1.06 -0.03 -3.48
C GLY A 214 -0.21 0.74 -3.85
N HIS A 215 -0.36 1.98 -3.37
CA HIS A 215 -1.54 2.80 -3.60
C HIS A 215 -1.58 3.41 -5.02
N GLU A 216 -0.73 4.40 -5.30
CA GLU A 216 -0.85 5.19 -6.54
C GLU A 216 -0.55 4.37 -7.79
N SER A 217 0.43 3.47 -7.75
CA SER A 217 0.84 2.69 -8.93
C SER A 217 -0.27 1.74 -9.41
N SER A 218 -0.89 1.01 -8.48
CA SER A 218 -2.01 0.09 -8.75
C SER A 218 -3.24 0.83 -9.26
N ALA A 219 -3.54 2.01 -8.69
CA ALA A 219 -4.69 2.80 -9.13
C ALA A 219 -4.55 3.25 -10.58
N HIS A 220 -3.39 3.78 -10.95
CA HIS A 220 -3.12 4.20 -12.34
C HIS A 220 -3.07 3.02 -13.31
N ALA A 221 -2.47 1.90 -12.90
CA ALA A 221 -2.44 0.69 -13.74
C ALA A 221 -3.87 0.20 -14.06
N THR A 222 -4.73 0.12 -13.06
CA THR A 222 -6.15 -0.25 -13.22
C THR A 222 -6.90 0.77 -14.09
N MET A 223 -6.68 2.07 -13.88
CA MET A 223 -7.30 3.12 -14.68
C MET A 223 -6.91 3.04 -16.16
N TRP A 224 -5.62 2.89 -16.47
CA TRP A 224 -5.15 2.70 -17.84
C TRP A 224 -5.64 1.40 -18.46
N ALA A 225 -5.63 0.29 -17.70
CA ALA A 225 -6.14 -0.99 -18.18
C ALA A 225 -7.62 -0.89 -18.58
N THR A 226 -8.46 -0.30 -17.73
CA THR A 226 -9.88 -0.08 -18.01
C THR A 226 -10.08 0.83 -19.23
N LEU A 227 -9.32 1.93 -19.32
CA LEU A 227 -9.40 2.86 -20.45
C LEU A 227 -9.05 2.16 -21.78
N PHE A 228 -7.95 1.40 -21.81
CA PHE A 228 -7.54 0.69 -23.02
C PHE A 228 -8.50 -0.45 -23.37
N LEU A 229 -9.02 -1.20 -22.40
CA LEU A 229 -10.05 -2.21 -22.69
C LEU A 229 -11.33 -1.57 -23.24
N HIS A 230 -11.71 -0.39 -22.75
CA HIS A 230 -12.86 0.35 -23.29
C HIS A 230 -12.63 0.83 -24.73
N GLN A 231 -11.42 1.30 -25.03
CA GLN A 231 -11.04 1.77 -26.37
C GLN A 231 -10.82 0.63 -27.39
N HIS A 232 -10.64 -0.61 -26.93
CA HIS A 232 -10.36 -1.79 -27.74
C HIS A 232 -11.36 -2.93 -27.46
N PRO A 233 -12.60 -2.86 -28.00
CA PRO A 233 -13.67 -3.81 -27.71
C PRO A 233 -13.33 -5.27 -28.02
N GLU A 234 -12.47 -5.52 -29.01
CA GLU A 234 -11.95 -6.84 -29.36
C GLU A 234 -11.11 -7.45 -28.24
N CYS A 235 -10.31 -6.62 -27.55
CA CYS A 235 -9.52 -7.03 -26.39
C CYS A 235 -10.44 -7.28 -25.19
N LEU A 236 -11.43 -6.41 -24.97
CA LEU A 236 -12.44 -6.60 -23.92
C LEU A 236 -13.25 -7.89 -24.13
N HIS A 237 -13.66 -8.19 -25.37
CA HIS A 237 -14.37 -9.43 -25.68
C HIS A 237 -13.53 -10.66 -25.36
N LYS A 238 -12.26 -10.67 -25.75
CA LYS A 238 -11.32 -11.75 -25.41
C LYS A 238 -11.13 -11.89 -23.89
N ALA A 239 -10.97 -10.78 -23.17
CA ALA A 239 -10.84 -10.80 -21.71
C ALA A 239 -12.07 -11.41 -21.03
N LYS A 240 -13.29 -11.07 -21.49
CA LYS A 240 -14.54 -11.65 -20.97
C LYS A 240 -14.68 -13.15 -21.21
N MET A 241 -14.09 -13.67 -22.30
CA MET A 241 -14.12 -15.09 -22.64
C MET A 241 -13.03 -15.92 -21.93
N TYR A 242 -12.11 -15.27 -21.19
CA TYR A 242 -11.00 -15.97 -20.55
C TYR A 242 -11.49 -16.87 -19.41
N PRO A 243 -11.13 -18.17 -19.39
CA PRO A 243 -11.50 -19.07 -18.30
C PRO A 243 -10.89 -18.57 -16.98
N GLY A 244 -11.74 -18.27 -16.00
CA GLY A 244 -11.37 -17.61 -14.74
C GLY A 244 -11.90 -16.18 -14.57
N CYS A 245 -12.38 -15.54 -15.65
CA CYS A 245 -13.14 -14.28 -15.58
C CYS A 245 -14.65 -14.50 -15.40
N TYR A 246 -15.12 -15.76 -15.34
CA TYR A 246 -16.48 -16.08 -14.90
C TYR A 246 -16.60 -15.83 -13.40
N PHE A 247 -16.91 -14.60 -13.05
CA PHE A 247 -17.44 -14.28 -11.74
C PHE A 247 -18.84 -14.87 -11.66
N ASP A 248 -19.03 -15.91 -10.83
CA ASP A 248 -20.37 -16.39 -10.51
C ASP A 248 -21.02 -15.37 -9.56
N GLU A 249 -21.64 -14.33 -10.16
CA GLU A 249 -22.41 -13.30 -9.45
C GLU A 249 -23.40 -13.94 -8.48
N ASN A 250 -24.06 -15.03 -8.88
CA ASN A 250 -25.06 -15.70 -8.06
C ASN A 250 -24.45 -16.41 -6.84
N ALA A 251 -23.25 -16.99 -6.96
CA ALA A 251 -22.54 -17.57 -5.81
C ALA A 251 -22.00 -16.49 -4.87
N PHE A 252 -21.45 -15.40 -5.40
CA PHE A 252 -20.93 -14.29 -4.59
C PHE A 252 -22.03 -13.57 -3.82
N PHE A 253 -23.12 -13.16 -4.48
CA PHE A 253 -24.24 -12.50 -3.81
C PHE A 253 -24.93 -13.43 -2.81
N ARG A 254 -25.01 -14.74 -3.05
CA ARG A 254 -25.50 -15.71 -2.04
C ARG A 254 -24.61 -15.79 -0.80
N LYS A 255 -23.28 -15.68 -0.96
CA LYS A 255 -22.32 -15.69 0.16
C LYS A 255 -22.40 -14.40 0.99
N ASN A 256 -22.52 -13.24 0.34
CA ASN A 256 -22.61 -11.95 1.04
C ASN A 256 -24.00 -11.65 1.64
N LYS A 257 -25.09 -12.16 1.08
CA LYS A 257 -26.43 -12.06 1.71
C LYS A 257 -26.50 -12.78 3.06
N ARG A 258 -25.74 -13.88 3.23
CA ARG A 258 -25.63 -14.60 4.52
C ARG A 258 -24.79 -13.86 5.56
N ARG A 259 -23.69 -13.21 5.15
CA ARG A 259 -22.86 -12.39 6.04
C ARG A 259 -23.63 -11.19 6.62
N LEU A 260 -24.40 -10.49 5.78
CA LEU A 260 -25.23 -9.36 6.21
C LEU A 260 -26.36 -9.78 7.16
N SER A 261 -26.97 -10.96 6.95
CA SER A 261 -27.97 -11.48 7.89
C SER A 261 -27.38 -11.90 9.24
N ASP A 262 -26.12 -12.37 9.27
CA ASP A 262 -25.45 -12.76 10.51
C ASP A 262 -25.02 -11.54 11.34
N GLU A 263 -24.59 -10.44 10.71
CA GLU A 263 -24.28 -9.17 11.39
C GLU A 263 -25.53 -8.48 11.95
N ASP A 264 -26.66 -8.51 11.23
CA ASP A 264 -27.96 -8.02 11.72
C ASP A 264 -28.50 -8.85 12.90
N HIS A 265 -28.14 -10.13 12.98
CA HIS A 265 -28.50 -11.00 14.11
C HIS A 265 -27.62 -10.80 15.34
N LEU A 266 -26.36 -10.35 15.18
CA LEU A 266 -25.49 -9.97 16.29
C LEU A 266 -25.84 -8.60 16.87
N GLN A 267 -26.25 -7.62 16.06
CA GLN A 267 -26.67 -6.29 16.55
C GLN A 267 -28.05 -6.26 17.24
N ARG A 268 -28.86 -7.33 17.12
CA ARG A 268 -30.16 -7.45 17.79
C ARG A 268 -30.11 -8.22 19.12
N LYS A 269 -28.92 -8.57 19.60
CA LYS A 269 -28.72 -9.33 20.84
C LYS A 269 -28.12 -8.55 22.02
N ASP A 270 -27.93 -7.24 21.85
CA ASP A 270 -27.57 -6.31 22.94
C ASP A 270 -28.73 -5.34 23.25
#